data_AF-A0A2E3IV86-F1
#
_entry.id   AF-A0A2E3IV86-F1
#
_cell.length_a   1.000
_cell.length_b   1.000
_cell.length_c   1.000
_cell.angle_alpha   90.00
_cell.angle_beta   90.00
_cell.angle_gamma   90.00
#
_symmetry.space_group_name_H-M   'P 1'
#
loop_
_entity.id
_entity.type
_entity.pdbx_description
1 polymer ?
#
loop_
_entity_poly.entity_id
_entity_poly.type
_entity_poly.pdbx_seq_one_letter_code
_entity_poly.pdbx_strand_id
1 'polypeptide(L)' 'KHIAKFTHLQNLWIQKTEVSDNSIPIITNFKKLKKLDISGTKITSDGIKIIKSKLPNCEITFGD' A
#
# COMPACT_ATOMS: atom_id res chain seq x y z
N LYS A 1 -3.04 12.12 -0.51
CA LYS A 1 -4.48 12.39 -0.26
C LYS A 1 -5.33 12.38 -1.55
N HIS A 2 -4.94 13.07 -2.64
CA HIS A 2 -5.74 13.14 -3.88
C HIS A 2 -6.04 11.79 -4.55
N ILE A 3 -5.14 10.82 -4.42
CA ILE A 3 -5.32 9.48 -5.01
C ILE A 3 -6.41 8.65 -4.33
N ALA A 4 -6.81 8.99 -3.09
CA ALA A 4 -7.74 8.18 -2.30
C ALA A 4 -9.13 8.00 -2.95
N LYS A 5 -9.50 8.87 -3.90
CA LYS A 5 -10.76 8.81 -4.64
C LYS A 5 -10.81 7.71 -5.71
N PHE A 6 -9.68 7.12 -6.09
CA PHE A 6 -9.61 6.06 -7.10
C PHE A 6 -9.98 4.70 -6.50
N THR A 7 -11.23 4.55 -6.08
CA THR A 7 -11.75 3.34 -5.40
C THR A 7 -11.71 2.07 -6.26
N HIS A 8 -11.44 2.21 -7.55
CA HIS A 8 -11.32 1.13 -8.53
C HIS A 8 -9.88 0.79 -8.91
N LEU A 9 -8.89 1.43 -8.27
CA LEU A 9 -7.48 1.16 -8.52
C LEU A 9 -7.16 -0.30 -8.21
N GLN A 10 -6.52 -0.99 -9.16
CA GLN A 10 -6.12 -2.40 -9.01
C GLN A 10 -4.62 -2.55 -8.79
N ASN A 11 -3.80 -1.67 -9.36
CA ASN A 11 -2.34 -1.74 -9.24
C ASN A 11 -1.82 -0.39 -8.76
N LEU A 12 -0.95 -0.41 -7.74
CA LEU A 12 -0.27 0.78 -7.21
C LEU A 12 1.22 0.48 -7.04
N TRP A 13 2.06 1.27 -7.70
CA TRP A 13 3.52 1.18 -7.63
C TRP A 13 4.05 2.47 -7.02
N ILE A 14 4.60 2.36 -5.81
CA ILE A 14 5.14 3.47 -5.03
C ILE A 14 6.51 3.14 -4.44
N GLN A 15 7.20 2.17 -5.03
CA GLN A 15 8.53 1.76 -4.63
C GLN A 15 9.55 2.91 -4.71
N LYS A 16 10.57 2.88 -3.85
CA LYS A 16 11.64 3.87 -3.77
C LYS A 16 11.13 5.29 -3.55
N THR A 17 10.07 5.43 -2.76
CA THR A 17 9.53 6.72 -2.35
C THR A 17 9.60 6.89 -0.84
N GLU A 18 9.53 8.14 -0.37
CA GLU A 18 9.56 8.52 1.05
C GLU A 18 8.25 8.18 1.82
N VAL A 19 7.42 7.30 1.27
CA VAL A 19 6.15 6.90 1.87
C VAL A 19 6.39 6.10 3.16
N SER A 20 5.67 6.45 4.23
CA SER A 20 5.75 5.77 5.54
C SER A 20 4.40 5.22 5.99
N ASP A 21 4.35 4.63 7.18
CA ASP A 21 3.13 4.09 7.81
C ASP A 21 1.98 5.10 7.90
N ASN A 22 2.28 6.41 7.91
CA ASN A 22 1.28 7.48 7.87
C ASN A 22 0.39 7.44 6.61
N SER A 23 0.82 6.75 5.56
CA SER A 23 0.07 6.57 4.32
C SER A 23 -0.90 5.39 4.33
N ILE A 24 -0.79 4.48 5.32
CA ILE A 24 -1.59 3.24 5.38
C ILE A 24 -3.10 3.52 5.33
N PRO A 25 -3.67 4.53 6.02
CA PRO A 25 -5.09 4.83 5.90
C PRO A 25 -5.52 5.17 4.47
N ILE A 26 -4.63 5.75 3.65
CA ILE A 26 -4.88 6.05 2.24
C ILE A 26 -4.76 4.78 1.40
N ILE A 27 -3.69 4.02 1.56
CA ILE A 27 -3.44 2.77 0.80
C ILE A 27 -4.58 1.77 1.01
N THR A 28 -5.01 1.60 2.26
CA THR A 28 -6.06 0.64 2.63
C THR A 28 -7.46 1.08 2.22
N ASN A 29 -7.63 2.29 1.68
CA ASN A 29 -8.88 2.75 1.07
C ASN A 29 -9.11 2.11 -0.32
N PHE A 30 -8.06 1.62 -0.97
CA PHE A 30 -8.14 0.96 -2.27
C PHE A 30 -8.61 -0.49 -2.13
N LYS A 31 -9.90 -0.71 -1.83
CA LYS A 31 -10.44 -2.05 -1.57
C LYS A 31 -10.38 -3.02 -2.77
N LYS A 32 -10.17 -2.50 -3.98
CA LYS A 32 -10.01 -3.30 -5.21
C LYS A 32 -8.56 -3.53 -5.61
N LEU A 33 -7.60 -3.12 -4.78
CA LEU A 33 -6.18 -3.30 -5.06
C LEU A 33 -5.83 -4.79 -5.09
N LYS A 34 -5.16 -5.19 -6.16
CA LYS A 34 -4.65 -6.54 -6.43
C LYS A 34 -3.14 -6.59 -6.32
N LYS A 35 -2.44 -5.50 -6.67
CA LYS A 35 -0.98 -5.41 -6.61
C LYS A 35 -0.53 -4.10 -5.99
N LEU A 36 0.37 -4.20 -5.01
CA LEU A 36 1.00 -3.09 -4.32
C LEU A 36 2.51 -3.32 -4.24
N ASP A 37 3.30 -2.42 -4.82
CA ASP A 37 4.75 -2.40 -4.63
C ASP A 37 5.15 -1.23 -3.73
N ILE A 38 5.72 -1.58 -2.57
CA ILE A 38 6.21 -0.68 -1.53
C ILE A 38 7.70 -0.95 -1.21
N SER A 39 8.42 -1.62 -2.12
CA SER A 39 9.87 -1.85 -1.96
C SER A 39 10.65 -0.54 -1.84
N GLY A 40 11.66 -0.48 -0.98
CA GLY A 40 12.44 0.72 -0.71
C GLY A 40 11.62 1.92 -0.19
N THR A 41 10.50 1.67 0.51
CA THR A 41 9.74 2.72 1.22
C THR A 41 10.02 2.69 2.72
N LYS A 42 9.53 3.68 3.46
CA LYS A 42 9.62 3.76 4.92
C LYS A 42 8.44 3.07 5.63
N ILE A 43 7.72 2.17 4.95
CA ILE A 43 6.65 1.38 5.58
C ILE A 43 7.31 0.28 6.41
N THR A 44 6.96 0.20 7.68
CA THR A 44 7.57 -0.76 8.62
C THR A 44 7.00 -2.17 8.45
N SER A 45 7.64 -3.16 9.05
CA SER A 45 7.13 -4.53 9.10
C SER A 45 5.76 -4.63 9.77
N ASP A 46 5.49 -3.80 10.77
CA ASP A 46 4.16 -3.70 11.40
C ASP A 46 3.16 -3.00 10.48
N GLY A 47 3.57 -1.96 9.77
CA GLY A 47 2.79 -1.34 8.71
C GLY A 47 2.34 -2.35 7.65
N ILE A 48 3.25 -3.23 7.21
CA ILE A 48 2.95 -4.31 6.24
C ILE A 48 1.90 -5.28 6.80
N LYS A 49 1.98 -5.66 8.08
CA LYS A 49 0.94 -6.53 8.71
C LYS A 49 -0.43 -5.86 8.67
N ILE A 50 -0.49 -4.56 8.94
CA ILE A 50 -1.74 -3.79 8.87
C ILE A 50 -2.28 -3.78 7.43
N ILE A 51 -1.44 -3.48 6.43
CA ILE A 51 -1.85 -3.49 5.02
C ILE A 51 -2.40 -4.87 4.62
N LYS A 52 -1.68 -5.96 4.95
CA LYS A 52 -2.14 -7.34 4.69
C LYS A 52 -3.49 -7.64 5.33
N SER A 53 -3.70 -7.23 6.58
CA SER A 53 -4.99 -7.45 7.27
C SER A 53 -6.16 -6.67 6.62
N LYS A 54 -5.89 -5.49 6.05
CA LYS A 54 -6.92 -4.63 5.46
C LYS A 54 -7.16 -4.89 3.97
N LEU A 55 -6.19 -5.48 3.29
CA LEU A 55 -6.20 -5.83 1.87
C LEU A 55 -5.79 -7.31 1.68
N PRO A 56 -6.58 -8.28 2.20
CA PRO A 56 -6.18 -9.70 2.24
C PRO A 56 -5.99 -10.34 0.87
N ASN A 57 -6.58 -9.76 -0.19
CA ASN A 57 -6.51 -10.25 -1.57
C ASN A 57 -5.49 -9.47 -2.42
N CYS A 58 -4.70 -8.58 -1.83
CA CYS A 58 -3.68 -7.80 -2.53
C CYS A 58 -2.33 -8.49 -2.40
N GLU A 59 -1.67 -8.72 -3.53
CA GLU A 59 -0.26 -9.09 -3.59
C GLU A 59 0.59 -7.87 -3.20
N ILE A 60 1.47 -8.03 -2.21
CA ILE A 60 2.30 -6.94 -1.68
C ILE A 60 3.76 -7.33 -1.85
N THR A 61 4.48 -6.54 -2.64
CA THR A 61 5.94 -6.63 -2.77
C THR A 61 6.58 -5.63 -1.81
N PHE A 62 7.51 -6.10 -0.99
CA PHE A 62 8.24 -5.32 0.02
C PHE A 62 9.67 -5.88 0.15
N GLY A 63 10.60 -5.05 0.62
CA GLY A 63 12.04 -5.33 0.65
C GLY A 63 12.84 -4.11 0.19
N ASP A 64 14.15 -4.13 0.41
CA ASP A 64 15.09 -3.12 -0.09
C ASP A 64 15.54 -3.43 -1.53
#